data_AF-A0A519V5C3-F1
#
_entry.id   AF-A0A519V5C3-F1
#
_cell.length_a   1.000
_cell.length_b   1.000
_cell.length_c   1.000
_cell.angle_alpha   90.00
_cell.angle_beta   90.00
_cell.angle_gamma   90.00
#
_symmetry.space_group_name_H-M   'P 1'
#
loop_
_entity.id
_entity.type
_entity.pdbx_description
1 polymer ?
#
loop_
_entity_poly.entity_id
_entity_poly.type
_entity_poly.pdbx_seq_one_letter_code
_entity_poly.pdbx_strand_id
1 'polypeptide(L)'
;MKGYQFSKFLPNELPKGGFEELLKLFTQLLNYTAGDAGEALAWMNELDKQYKFTNNEYGMGDFMDDLKEKGYITQEGGETKITAKTEQTIRKSALEEIFGKLKKAGKGNHNSNISGIGEEKNADRREYSFGDSLDQIDMTASIQNA
;
A
#
# COMPACT_ATOMS: atom_id res chain seq x y z
N MET A 1 5.35 42.57 4.09
CA MET A 1 5.39 41.11 3.82
C MET A 1 4.19 40.48 4.52
N LYS A 2 3.30 39.77 3.82
CA LYS A 2 2.23 39.00 4.48
C LYS A 2 2.90 37.74 5.06
N GLY A 3 2.92 37.62 6.39
CA GLY A 3 3.45 36.46 7.10
C GLY A 3 2.52 35.25 7.00
N TYR A 4 2.95 34.13 7.60
CA TYR A 4 2.12 32.94 7.73
C TYR A 4 0.99 33.18 8.75
N GLN A 5 -0.26 32.93 8.34
CA GLN A 5 -1.41 32.91 9.25
C GLN A 5 -1.77 31.47 9.55
N PHE A 6 -1.69 31.09 10.83
CA PHE A 6 -2.19 29.81 11.30
C PHE A 6 -3.63 30.00 11.77
N SER A 7 -4.55 29.24 11.19
CA SER A 7 -5.94 29.14 11.66
C SER A 7 -6.19 27.74 12.22
N LYS A 8 -7.23 27.60 13.04
CA LYS A 8 -7.71 26.26 13.39
C LYS A 8 -8.12 25.56 12.10
N PHE A 9 -7.65 24.34 11.92
CA PHE A 9 -8.09 23.48 10.83
C PHE A 9 -9.59 23.23 11.00
N LEU A 10 -10.38 23.77 10.08
CA LEU A 10 -11.79 23.43 9.93
C LEU A 10 -11.85 22.39 8.82
N PRO A 11 -12.09 21.10 9.12
CA PRO A 11 -12.31 20.12 8.06
C PRO A 11 -13.52 20.58 7.24
N ASN A 12 -13.32 20.79 5.94
CA ASN A 12 -14.37 21.27 5.04
C ASN A 12 -15.50 20.25 4.84
N GLU A 13 -15.28 18.97 5.15
CA GLU A 13 -16.27 17.91 5.04
C GLU A 13 -16.10 16.92 6.20
N LEU A 14 -17.13 16.79 7.03
CA LEU A 14 -17.32 15.60 7.87
C LEU A 14 -17.67 14.42 6.93
N PRO A 15 -17.34 13.17 7.31
CA PRO A 15 -17.78 12.01 6.54
C PRO A 15 -19.30 12.08 6.36
N LYS A 16 -19.76 11.92 5.12
CA LYS A 16 -21.19 11.92 4.76
C LYS A 16 -21.90 10.60 5.14
N GLY A 17 -21.21 9.71 5.85
CA GLY A 17 -21.76 8.51 6.46
C GLY A 17 -21.81 7.31 5.53
N GLY A 18 -21.05 7.32 4.43
CA GLY A 18 -21.01 6.20 3.51
C GLY A 18 -20.08 5.07 3.96
N PHE A 19 -20.31 3.86 3.42
CA PHE A 19 -19.45 2.69 3.67
C PHE A 19 -17.96 2.99 3.45
N GLU A 20 -17.60 3.66 2.33
CA GLU A 20 -16.19 3.92 2.00
C GLU A 20 -15.48 4.83 3.00
N GLU A 21 -16.20 5.85 3.50
CA GLU A 21 -15.63 6.78 4.47
C GLU A 21 -15.48 6.13 5.84
N LEU A 22 -16.49 5.36 6.25
CA LEU A 22 -16.44 4.57 7.48
C LEU A 22 -15.38 3.48 7.41
N LEU A 23 -15.19 2.85 6.24
CA LEU A 23 -14.11 1.90 6.00
C LEU A 23 -12.74 2.57 6.14
N LYS A 24 -12.59 3.78 5.60
CA LYS A 24 -11.36 4.55 5.76
C LYS A 24 -11.06 4.85 7.23
N LEU A 25 -12.06 5.30 7.99
CA LEU A 25 -11.90 5.51 9.43
C LEU A 25 -11.58 4.21 10.17
N PHE A 26 -12.31 3.14 9.90
CA PHE A 26 -12.09 1.81 10.47
C PHE A 26 -10.65 1.32 10.24
N THR A 27 -10.15 1.41 9.01
CA THR A 27 -8.76 1.01 8.68
C THR A 27 -7.71 1.84 9.41
N GLN A 28 -7.97 3.14 9.64
CA GLN A 28 -7.09 3.97 10.47
C GLN A 28 -7.11 3.51 11.92
N LEU A 29 -8.30 3.27 12.49
CA LEU A 29 -8.45 2.79 13.86
C LEU A 29 -7.86 1.40 14.09
N LEU A 30 -7.91 0.52 13.09
CA LEU A 30 -7.24 -0.78 13.13
C LEU A 30 -5.72 -0.65 13.33
N ASN A 31 -5.07 0.40 12.79
CA ASN A 31 -3.66 0.64 13.05
C ASN A 31 -3.41 1.04 14.51
N TYR A 32 -4.34 1.78 15.13
CA TYR A 32 -4.22 2.21 16.54
C TYR A 32 -4.57 1.11 17.55
N THR A 33 -5.43 0.17 17.15
CA THR A 33 -5.90 -0.97 17.96
C THR A 33 -5.13 -2.25 17.68
N ALA A 34 -3.98 -2.16 16.98
CA ALA A 34 -3.14 -3.29 16.61
C ALA A 34 -3.88 -4.44 15.90
N GLY A 35 -4.91 -4.12 15.11
CA GLY A 35 -5.71 -5.08 14.35
C GLY A 35 -6.93 -5.64 15.08
N ASP A 36 -7.23 -5.20 16.30
CA ASP A 36 -8.45 -5.59 17.01
C ASP A 36 -9.68 -4.92 16.39
N ALA A 37 -10.46 -5.70 15.63
CA ALA A 37 -11.68 -5.22 15.00
C ALA A 37 -12.77 -4.85 15.99
N GLY A 38 -12.88 -5.57 17.12
CA GLY A 38 -13.88 -5.30 18.14
C GLY A 38 -13.63 -3.96 18.82
N GLU A 39 -12.37 -3.70 19.19
CA GLU A 39 -11.96 -2.42 19.78
C GLU A 39 -12.12 -1.27 18.78
N ALA A 40 -11.69 -1.46 17.53
CA ALA A 40 -11.84 -0.43 16.49
C ALA A 40 -13.31 -0.04 16.27
N LEU A 41 -14.23 -1.02 16.20
CA LEU A 41 -15.66 -0.77 16.08
C LEU A 41 -16.26 -0.09 17.33
N ALA A 42 -15.76 -0.41 18.51
CA ALA A 42 -16.17 0.26 19.74
C ALA A 42 -15.76 1.75 19.73
N TRP A 43 -14.54 2.06 19.28
CA TRP A 43 -14.07 3.44 19.14
C TRP A 43 -14.85 4.19 18.06
N MET A 44 -15.19 3.55 16.94
CA MET A 44 -16.05 4.16 15.91
C MET A 44 -17.42 4.57 16.49
N ASN A 45 -18.04 3.72 17.31
CA ASN A 45 -19.31 4.06 17.97
C ASN A 45 -19.16 5.28 18.89
N GLU A 46 -18.06 5.38 19.63
CA GLU A 46 -17.84 6.52 20.52
C GLU A 46 -17.57 7.81 19.75
N LEU A 47 -16.80 7.73 18.66
CA LEU A 47 -16.59 8.86 17.76
C LEU A 47 -17.90 9.30 17.09
N ASP A 48 -18.75 8.35 16.68
CA ASP A 48 -20.03 8.67 16.05
C ASP A 48 -20.97 9.40 17.02
N LYS A 49 -20.98 9.04 18.31
CA LYS A 49 -21.75 9.77 19.32
C LYS A 49 -21.35 11.24 19.40
N GLN A 50 -20.07 11.55 19.28
CA GLN A 50 -19.52 12.91 19.41
C GLN A 50 -19.62 13.72 18.13
N TYR A 51 -19.31 13.11 16.98
CA TYR A 51 -19.14 13.79 15.70
C TYR A 51 -20.27 13.57 14.71
N LYS A 52 -21.21 12.65 14.99
CA LYS A 52 -22.44 12.42 14.20
C LYS A 52 -22.16 12.24 12.71
N PHE A 53 -21.24 11.35 12.38
CA PHE A 53 -20.86 11.08 10.99
C PHE A 53 -21.65 9.92 10.37
N THR A 54 -22.47 9.20 11.13
CA THR A 54 -23.54 8.36 10.59
C THR A 54 -24.86 9.12 10.49
N ASN A 55 -25.83 8.58 9.76
CA ASN A 55 -27.15 9.19 9.59
C ASN A 55 -28.27 8.13 9.65
N ASN A 56 -29.52 8.55 9.47
CA ASN A 56 -30.67 7.63 9.52
C ASN A 56 -30.75 6.68 8.31
N GLU A 57 -30.06 6.98 7.22
CA GLU A 57 -30.04 6.15 6.00
C GLU A 57 -28.93 5.09 6.07
N TYR A 58 -27.85 5.38 6.79
CA TYR A 58 -26.69 4.51 6.94
C TYR A 58 -26.04 4.68 8.32
N GLY A 59 -26.22 3.68 9.17
CA GLY A 59 -25.75 3.62 10.54
C GLY A 59 -24.56 2.69 10.75
N MET A 60 -24.10 2.60 12.01
CA MET A 60 -23.03 1.69 12.40
C MET A 60 -23.41 0.20 12.27
N GLY A 61 -24.71 -0.11 12.41
CA GLY A 61 -25.24 -1.46 12.17
C GLY A 61 -25.06 -1.88 10.71
N ASP A 62 -25.53 -1.03 9.79
CA ASP A 62 -25.39 -1.23 8.34
C ASP A 62 -23.91 -1.36 7.95
N PHE A 63 -23.04 -0.53 8.54
CA PHE A 63 -21.60 -0.64 8.35
C PHE A 63 -21.02 -1.99 8.77
N MET A 64 -21.42 -2.49 9.94
CA MET A 64 -20.93 -3.78 10.45
C MET A 64 -21.42 -4.95 9.60
N ASP A 65 -22.65 -4.88 9.09
CA ASP A 65 -23.20 -5.90 8.19
C ASP A 65 -22.50 -5.86 6.83
N ASP A 66 -22.27 -4.67 6.27
CA ASP A 66 -21.50 -4.48 5.03
C ASP A 66 -20.05 -4.99 5.16
N LEU A 67 -19.41 -4.78 6.32
CA LEU A 67 -18.07 -5.33 6.57
C LEU A 67 -18.06 -6.86 6.54
N LYS A 68 -19.10 -7.51 7.05
CA LYS A 68 -19.26 -8.98 7.00
C LYS A 68 -19.55 -9.44 5.58
N GLU A 69 -20.54 -8.84 4.92
CA GLU A 69 -20.96 -9.20 3.56
C GLU A 69 -19.83 -9.04 2.55
N LYS A 70 -19.09 -7.93 2.64
CA LYS A 70 -17.94 -7.67 1.77
C LYS A 70 -16.68 -8.42 2.21
N GLY A 71 -16.73 -9.21 3.28
CA GLY A 71 -15.64 -10.07 3.74
C GLY A 71 -14.43 -9.33 4.31
N TYR A 72 -14.63 -8.17 4.93
CA TYR A 72 -13.60 -7.45 5.69
C TYR A 72 -13.44 -7.99 7.12
N ILE A 73 -14.54 -8.45 7.73
CA ILE A 73 -14.52 -9.06 9.05
C ILE A 73 -15.25 -10.40 9.02
N THR A 74 -14.87 -11.29 9.94
CA THR A 74 -15.57 -12.55 10.22
C THR A 74 -15.91 -12.62 11.69
N GLN A 75 -16.90 -13.44 12.03
CA GLN A 75 -17.26 -13.71 13.42
C GLN A 75 -16.95 -15.18 13.73
N GLU A 76 -15.94 -15.40 14.57
CA GLU A 76 -15.50 -16.74 15.00
C GLU A 76 -15.64 -16.83 16.51
N GLY A 77 -16.43 -17.79 17.01
CA GLY A 77 -16.55 -18.00 18.46
C GLY A 77 -17.12 -16.81 19.25
N GLY A 78 -17.84 -15.91 18.59
CA GLY A 78 -18.37 -14.67 19.19
C GLY A 78 -17.41 -13.47 19.10
N GLU A 79 -16.17 -13.68 18.65
CA GLU A 79 -15.18 -12.64 18.45
C GLU A 79 -15.19 -12.14 17.00
N THR A 80 -15.10 -10.83 16.82
CA THR A 80 -14.99 -10.20 15.50
C THR A 80 -13.53 -10.12 15.12
N LYS A 81 -13.14 -10.74 14.01
CA LYS A 81 -11.76 -10.74 13.50
C LYS A 81 -11.68 -10.10 12.13
N ILE A 82 -10.54 -9.48 11.83
CA ILE A 82 -10.23 -9.01 10.48
C ILE A 82 -9.88 -10.18 9.55
N THR A 83 -10.19 -10.04 8.26
CA THR A 83 -9.81 -11.01 7.24
C THR A 83 -8.50 -10.62 6.55
N ALA A 84 -7.93 -11.55 5.77
CA ALA A 84 -6.80 -11.28 4.89
C ALA A 84 -7.09 -10.13 3.89
N LYS A 85 -8.35 -9.94 3.50
CA LYS A 85 -8.78 -8.80 2.66
C LYS A 85 -8.54 -7.48 3.38
N THR A 86 -8.92 -7.38 4.65
CA THR A 86 -8.68 -6.17 5.46
C THR A 86 -7.20 -5.88 5.63
N GLU A 87 -6.39 -6.90 5.92
CA GLU A 87 -4.93 -6.72 5.98
C GLU A 87 -4.36 -6.18 4.66
N GLN A 88 -4.79 -6.73 3.52
CA GLN A 88 -4.36 -6.26 2.21
C GLN A 88 -4.77 -4.81 1.96
N THR A 89 -6.01 -4.44 2.33
CA THR A 89 -6.51 -3.06 2.23
C THR A 89 -5.69 -2.10 3.08
N ILE A 90 -5.37 -2.46 4.33
CA ILE A 90 -4.53 -1.64 5.21
C ILE A 90 -3.14 -1.44 4.59
N ARG A 91 -2.50 -2.53 4.13
CA ARG A 91 -1.17 -2.43 3.48
C ARG A 91 -1.22 -1.52 2.26
N LYS A 92 -2.24 -1.66 1.41
CA LYS A 92 -2.40 -0.81 0.21
C LYS A 92 -2.57 0.67 0.60
N SER A 93 -3.44 0.96 1.56
CA SER A 93 -3.66 2.33 2.06
C SER A 93 -2.38 2.93 2.64
N ALA A 94 -1.62 2.16 3.42
CA ALA A 94 -0.36 2.61 3.99
C ALA A 94 0.68 2.92 2.91
N LEU A 95 0.78 2.07 1.88
CA LEU A 95 1.65 2.32 0.73
C LEU A 95 1.22 3.56 -0.05
N GLU A 96 -0.08 3.76 -0.28
CA GLU A 96 -0.60 4.97 -0.91
C GLU A 96 -0.33 6.23 -0.08
N GLU A 97 -0.38 6.15 1.24
CA GLU A 97 -0.06 7.29 2.10
C GLU A 97 1.45 7.63 2.08
N ILE A 98 2.30 6.61 2.15
CA ILE A 98 3.76 6.77 2.12
C ILE A 98 4.25 7.24 0.74
N PHE A 99 3.76 6.60 -0.33
CA PHE A 99 4.26 6.78 -1.69
C PHE A 99 3.39 7.67 -2.59
N GLY A 100 2.11 7.85 -2.28
CA GLY A 100 1.20 8.66 -3.10
C GLY A 100 1.52 10.16 -3.08
N LYS A 101 2.21 10.63 -2.02
CA LYS A 101 2.68 12.03 -1.91
C LYS A 101 4.13 12.19 -2.39
N LEU A 102 4.85 11.11 -2.63
CA LEU A 102 6.20 11.18 -3.17
C LEU A 102 6.11 11.68 -4.62
N LYS A 103 6.65 12.88 -4.86
CA LYS A 103 6.81 13.38 -6.22
C LYS A 103 7.65 12.37 -6.99
N LYS A 104 7.20 12.00 -8.19
CA LYS A 104 8.00 11.20 -9.13
C LYS A 104 9.39 11.84 -9.21
N ALA A 105 10.39 11.18 -8.64
CA ALA A 105 11.77 11.58 -8.86
C ALA A 105 12.02 11.49 -10.37
N GLY A 106 12.83 12.40 -10.92
CA GLY A 106 13.21 12.34 -12.35
C GLY A 106 13.71 10.95 -12.72
N LYS A 107 13.68 10.59 -14.02
CA LYS A 107 14.19 9.31 -14.52
C LYS A 107 15.54 8.99 -13.83
N GLY A 108 15.52 8.11 -12.84
CA GLY A 108 16.73 7.58 -12.23
C GLY A 108 17.44 6.81 -13.32
N ASN A 109 18.74 7.03 -13.47
CA ASN A 109 19.55 6.42 -14.52
C ASN A 109 19.87 4.95 -14.17
N HIS A 110 18.86 4.14 -13.90
CA HIS A 110 19.02 2.71 -13.64
C HIS A 110 19.07 1.93 -14.95
N ASN A 111 20.04 2.26 -15.80
CA ASN A 111 20.68 1.23 -16.61
C ASN A 111 21.89 0.78 -15.79
N SER A 112 21.84 -0.43 -15.24
CA SER A 112 23.05 -1.06 -14.72
C SER A 112 23.78 -1.69 -15.91
N ASN A 113 24.94 -1.15 -16.26
CA ASN A 113 25.88 -1.79 -17.20
C ASN A 113 26.78 -2.81 -16.49
N ILE A 114 26.52 -3.10 -15.21
CA ILE A 114 27.34 -3.98 -14.39
C ILE A 114 26.67 -5.35 -14.39
N SER A 115 27.20 -6.26 -15.19
CA SER A 115 26.89 -7.69 -15.12
C SER A 115 27.43 -8.25 -13.79
N GLY A 116 26.63 -9.05 -13.08
CA GLY A 116 27.05 -9.66 -11.81
C GLY A 116 28.23 -10.64 -12.00
N ILE A 117 29.00 -10.89 -10.94
CA ILE A 117 30.12 -11.86 -10.94
C ILE A 117 29.58 -13.30 -10.83
N GLY A 118 28.63 -13.66 -11.69
CA GLY A 118 28.09 -15.01 -11.80
C GLY A 118 28.73 -15.74 -12.99
N GLU A 119 28.87 -17.06 -12.87
CA GLU A 119 29.31 -17.94 -13.99
C GLU A 119 28.22 -18.14 -15.05
N GLU A 120 27.03 -17.54 -14.85
CA GLU A 120 25.93 -17.60 -15.80
C GLU A 120 26.27 -16.84 -17.09
N LYS A 121 25.96 -17.44 -18.25
CA LYS A 121 26.17 -16.83 -19.55
C LYS A 121 25.31 -15.58 -19.68
N ASN A 122 25.94 -14.41 -19.61
CA ASN A 122 25.31 -13.14 -19.86
C ASN A 122 25.47 -12.76 -21.35
N ALA A 123 24.61 -11.86 -21.85
CA ALA A 123 24.66 -11.37 -23.23
C ALA A 123 25.80 -10.37 -23.49
N ASP A 124 26.63 -10.13 -22.48
CA ASP A 124 27.73 -9.16 -22.52
C ASP A 124 28.91 -9.74 -23.29
N ARG A 125 29.50 -8.95 -24.18
CA ARG A 125 30.66 -9.35 -24.99
C ARG A 125 31.88 -8.56 -24.55
N ARG A 126 32.98 -9.24 -24.27
CA ARG A 126 34.28 -8.62 -23.97
C ARG A 126 35.39 -9.21 -24.84
N GLU A 127 36.52 -8.52 -24.89
CA GLU A 127 37.72 -9.02 -25.57
C GLU A 127 38.23 -10.31 -24.93
N TYR A 128 38.76 -11.20 -25.77
CA TYR A 128 39.35 -12.47 -25.35
C TYR A 128 40.53 -12.24 -24.41
N SER A 129 40.56 -12.99 -23.30
CA SER A 129 41.67 -13.02 -22.38
C SER A 129 42.21 -14.44 -22.25
N PHE A 130 43.52 -14.55 -22.03
CA PHE A 130 44.17 -15.86 -21.87
C PHE A 130 43.58 -16.61 -20.67
N GLY A 131 42.96 -17.76 -20.95
CA GLY A 131 42.23 -18.56 -19.95
C GLY A 131 40.73 -18.66 -20.19
N ASP A 132 40.15 -17.86 -21.10
CA ASP A 132 38.73 -17.96 -21.46
C ASP A 132 38.44 -19.30 -22.15
N SER A 133 37.32 -19.92 -21.81
CA SER A 133 36.91 -21.21 -22.36
C SER A 133 36.27 -21.07 -23.75
N LEU A 134 36.37 -22.12 -24.58
CA LEU A 134 35.83 -22.11 -25.94
C LEU A 134 34.32 -21.85 -26.00
N ASP A 135 33.58 -22.24 -24.96
CA ASP A 135 32.13 -22.05 -24.88
C ASP A 135 31.70 -20.61 -24.52
N GLN A 136 32.67 -19.74 -24.18
CA GLN A 136 32.49 -18.30 -23.99
C GLN A 136 32.81 -17.49 -25.25
N ILE A 137 33.25 -18.13 -26.34
CA ILE A 137 33.60 -17.46 -27.60
C ILE A 137 32.39 -17.45 -28.54
N ASP A 138 31.98 -16.25 -28.96
CA ASP A 138 31.00 -16.09 -30.03
C ASP A 138 31.68 -16.30 -31.40
N MET A 139 31.75 -17.56 -31.82
CA MET A 139 32.38 -17.96 -33.08
C MET A 139 31.84 -17.20 -34.30
N THR A 140 30.54 -16.89 -34.30
CA THR A 140 29.87 -16.20 -35.41
C THR A 140 30.38 -14.77 -35.56
N ALA A 141 30.43 -14.03 -34.44
CA ALA A 141 30.91 -12.65 -34.43
C ALA A 141 32.44 -12.57 -34.63
N SER A 142 33.20 -13.50 -34.06
CA SER A 142 34.65 -13.55 -34.21
C SER A 142 35.09 -13.76 -35.65
N ILE A 143 34.38 -14.59 -36.43
CA ILE A 143 34.70 -14.80 -37.85
C ILE A 143 34.34 -13.57 -38.70
N GLN A 144 33.26 -12.85 -38.35
CA GLN A 144 32.87 -11.64 -39.09
C GLN A 144 33.80 -10.45 -38.87
N ASN A 145 34.48 -10.39 -37.72
CA ASN A 145 35.42 -9.33 -37.36
C ASN A 145 36.90 -9.69 -37.65
N ALA A 146 37.17 -10.83 -38.30
CA ALA A 146 38.50 -11.30 -38.66
C ALA A 146 39.00 -10.73 -39.99
#